data_AF-A0A1C6SNG3-F1
#
_entry.id   AF-A0A1C6SNG3-F1
#
_cell.length_a   1.000
_cell.length_b   1.000
_cell.length_c   1.000
_cell.angle_alpha   90.00
_cell.angle_beta   90.00
_cell.angle_gamma   90.00
#
_symmetry.space_group_name_H-M   'P 1'
#
loop_
_entity.id
_entity.type
_entity.pdbx_description
1 polymer ?
#
loop_
_entity_poly.entity_id
_entity_poly.type
_entity_poly.pdbx_seq_one_letter_code
_entity_poly.pdbx_strand_id
1 'polypeptide(L)'
;MIEQPAYTRFGVSDEEWGLLVGLPQSVLTAAAAAESDGTRRTMAENAAGLETIAAGRESASPLVAAVAGEVVDRVGDPETGAELPVITPQDPKAMIEDVLARAGQASALLAARVDEGQAGAYRHWLVDIAEQVVGAASTGGILGLGGDAVTDSERRFRDRLSHVLND
;
A
#
# COMPACT_ATOMS: atom_id res chain seq x y z
N MET A 1 -29.10 -14.72 -2.39
CA MET A 1 -28.92 -13.51 -1.55
C MET A 1 -27.84 -12.72 -2.24
N ILE A 2 -28.18 -11.63 -2.93
CA ILE A 2 -27.20 -10.87 -3.72
C ILE A 2 -26.40 -10.07 -2.69
N GLU A 3 -25.14 -10.42 -2.48
CA GLU A 3 -24.25 -9.63 -1.62
C GLU A 3 -24.21 -8.22 -2.21
N GLN A 4 -24.58 -7.23 -1.40
CA GLN A 4 -24.46 -5.85 -1.84
C GLN A 4 -22.96 -5.52 -1.97
N PRO A 5 -22.55 -4.85 -3.05
CA PRO A 5 -21.14 -4.53 -3.24
C PRO A 5 -20.60 -3.71 -2.07
N ALA A 6 -19.39 -4.03 -1.59
CA ALA A 6 -18.82 -3.42 -0.39
C ALA A 6 -18.85 -1.88 -0.41
N TYR A 7 -18.67 -1.26 -1.58
CA TYR A 7 -18.72 0.19 -1.77
C TYR A 7 -20.04 0.85 -1.36
N THR A 8 -21.17 0.15 -1.50
CA THR A 8 -22.50 0.68 -1.12
C THR A 8 -22.65 0.86 0.40
N ARG A 9 -21.91 0.08 1.20
CA ARG A 9 -21.89 0.21 2.67
C ARG A 9 -21.20 1.51 3.11
N PHE A 10 -20.27 2.01 2.32
CA PHE A 10 -19.46 3.21 2.65
C PHE A 10 -19.94 4.47 1.93
N GLY A 11 -21.00 4.38 1.12
CA GLY A 11 -21.52 5.53 0.38
C GLY A 11 -20.56 6.06 -0.69
N VAL A 12 -19.68 5.21 -1.19
CA VAL A 12 -18.73 5.52 -2.27
C VAL A 12 -19.18 4.86 -3.57
N SER A 13 -18.86 5.48 -4.70
CA SER A 13 -19.09 4.95 -6.05
C SER A 13 -18.10 3.84 -6.39
N ASP A 14 -18.37 3.09 -7.46
CA ASP A 14 -17.49 2.03 -7.94
C ASP A 14 -16.10 2.55 -8.35
N GLU A 15 -16.05 3.74 -8.96
CA GLU A 15 -14.78 4.37 -9.37
C GLU A 15 -13.97 4.86 -8.16
N GLU A 16 -14.63 5.46 -7.18
CA GLU A 16 -14.04 5.84 -5.88
C GLU A 16 -13.57 4.61 -5.10
N TRP A 17 -14.31 3.50 -5.15
CA TRP A 17 -13.91 2.23 -4.55
C TRP A 17 -12.71 1.63 -5.27
N GLY A 18 -12.67 1.69 -6.60
CA GLY A 18 -11.53 1.29 -7.41
C GLY A 18 -10.25 2.03 -7.02
N LEU A 19 -10.35 3.33 -6.71
CA LEU A 19 -9.23 4.11 -6.18
C LEU A 19 -8.77 3.56 -4.81
N LEU A 20 -9.70 3.34 -3.88
CA LEU A 20 -9.37 2.85 -2.53
C LEU A 20 -8.77 1.44 -2.54
N VAL A 21 -9.22 0.57 -3.45
CA VAL A 21 -8.74 -0.80 -3.60
C VAL A 21 -7.43 -0.86 -4.37
N GLY A 22 -7.23 0.00 -5.37
CA GLY A 22 -5.96 0.02 -6.12
C GLY A 22 -4.79 0.62 -5.32
N LEU A 23 -5.09 1.55 -4.41
CA LEU A 23 -4.08 2.35 -3.73
C LEU A 23 -3.09 1.54 -2.87
N PRO A 24 -3.48 0.53 -2.07
CA PRO A 24 -2.53 -0.30 -1.31
C PRO A 24 -1.44 -0.94 -2.18
N GLN A 25 -1.82 -1.54 -3.31
CA GLN A 25 -0.87 -2.17 -4.24
C GLN A 25 0.00 -1.14 -4.96
N SER A 26 -0.56 0.03 -5.28
CA SER A 26 0.20 1.15 -5.81
C SER A 26 1.22 1.71 -4.81
N VAL A 27 0.86 1.84 -3.52
CA VAL A 27 1.76 2.26 -2.44
C VAL A 27 2.90 1.27 -2.26
N LEU A 28 2.61 -0.04 -2.25
CA LEU A 28 3.63 -1.08 -2.23
C LEU A 28 4.61 -0.90 -3.40
N THR A 29 4.09 -0.76 -4.62
CA THR A 29 4.91 -0.64 -5.83
C THR A 29 5.75 0.64 -5.82
N ALA A 30 5.20 1.75 -5.33
CA ALA A 30 5.89 3.03 -5.20
C ALA A 30 6.97 2.99 -4.11
N ALA A 31 6.69 2.37 -2.96
CA ALA A 31 7.68 2.15 -1.90
C ALA A 31 8.86 1.31 -2.42
N ALA A 32 8.57 0.19 -3.09
CA ALA A 32 9.57 -0.66 -3.73
C ALA A 32 10.26 -0.01 -4.95
N ALA A 33 9.81 1.17 -5.40
CA ALA A 33 10.42 1.95 -6.48
C ALA A 33 11.09 3.24 -5.98
N ALA A 34 10.94 3.57 -4.70
CA ALA A 34 11.56 4.74 -4.07
C ALA A 34 13.09 4.59 -4.02
N GLU A 35 13.59 3.35 -3.98
CA GLU A 35 15.00 3.04 -4.16
C GLU A 35 15.48 3.32 -5.58
N SER A 36 16.43 4.26 -5.70
CA SER A 36 17.05 4.61 -6.98
C SER A 36 17.92 3.49 -7.55
N ASP A 37 18.39 2.57 -6.70
CA ASP A 37 19.13 1.39 -7.11
C ASP A 37 18.12 0.26 -7.35
N GLY A 38 17.41 0.32 -8.48
CA GLY A 38 16.33 -0.62 -8.86
C GLY A 38 16.75 -2.09 -8.92
N THR A 39 18.05 -2.38 -8.79
CA THR A 39 18.65 -3.70 -8.59
C THR A 39 18.41 -4.29 -7.20
N ARG A 40 18.05 -3.46 -6.20
CA ARG A 40 17.72 -3.90 -4.84
C ARG A 40 16.30 -4.38 -4.66
N ARG A 41 15.39 -4.20 -5.62
CA ARG A 41 14.01 -4.63 -5.39
C ARG A 41 13.96 -6.13 -5.09
N THR A 42 13.59 -6.47 -3.85
CA THR A 42 13.64 -7.86 -3.40
C THR A 42 12.26 -8.50 -3.44
N MET A 43 12.23 -9.82 -3.67
CA MET A 43 11.01 -10.62 -3.45
C MET A 43 10.52 -10.48 -2.00
N ALA A 44 11.42 -10.23 -1.04
CA ALA A 44 11.11 -10.01 0.37
C ALA A 44 10.32 -8.71 0.62
N GLU A 45 10.71 -7.59 -0.02
CA GLU A 45 9.95 -6.34 0.02
C GLU A 45 8.53 -6.50 -0.52
N ASN A 46 8.39 -7.18 -1.67
CA ASN A 46 7.07 -7.43 -2.26
C ASN A 46 6.23 -8.34 -1.36
N ALA A 47 6.81 -9.42 -0.83
CA ALA A 47 6.14 -10.34 0.07
C ALA A 47 5.66 -9.65 1.36
N ALA A 48 6.51 -8.84 1.99
CA ALA A 48 6.15 -8.10 3.21
C ALA A 48 5.00 -7.10 2.97
N GLY A 49 5.02 -6.38 1.84
CA GLY A 49 3.93 -5.49 1.47
C GLY A 49 2.61 -6.24 1.24
N LEU A 50 2.65 -7.37 0.54
CA LEU A 50 1.47 -8.19 0.26
C LEU A 50 0.91 -8.84 1.54
N GLU A 51 1.78 -9.32 2.43
CA GLU A 51 1.41 -9.85 3.75
C GLU A 51 0.71 -8.77 4.58
N THR A 52 1.24 -7.53 4.59
CA THR A 52 0.62 -6.40 5.29
C THR A 52 -0.75 -6.02 4.70
N ILE A 53 -0.88 -6.12 3.38
CA ILE A 53 -2.18 -5.95 2.70
C ILE A 53 -3.15 -7.05 3.14
N ALA A 54 -2.73 -8.31 3.11
CA ALA A 54 -3.56 -9.46 3.46
C ALA A 54 -3.97 -9.47 4.94
N ALA A 55 -3.07 -9.05 5.84
CA ALA A 55 -3.35 -8.87 7.27
C ALA A 55 -4.41 -7.79 7.53
N GLY A 56 -4.55 -6.83 6.60
CA GLY A 56 -5.62 -5.82 6.64
C GLY A 56 -7.03 -6.43 6.69
N ARG A 57 -7.22 -7.67 6.21
CA ARG A 57 -8.50 -8.42 6.28
C ARG A 57 -9.00 -8.62 7.72
N GLU A 58 -8.07 -8.68 8.68
CA GLU A 58 -8.36 -8.87 10.11
C GLU A 58 -8.44 -7.54 10.88
N SER A 59 -8.36 -6.40 10.18
CA SER A 59 -8.40 -5.09 10.80
C SER A 59 -9.71 -4.84 11.54
N ALA A 60 -9.61 -4.18 12.70
CA ALA A 60 -10.77 -3.70 13.45
C ALA A 60 -11.58 -2.62 12.68
N SER A 61 -11.01 -2.05 11.61
CA SER A 61 -11.70 -1.10 10.72
C SER A 61 -12.43 -1.84 9.60
N PRO A 62 -13.78 -1.80 9.55
CA PRO A 62 -14.55 -2.42 8.47
C PRO A 62 -14.13 -1.97 7.07
N LEU A 63 -13.70 -0.72 6.91
CA LEU A 63 -13.19 -0.21 5.64
C LEU A 63 -11.90 -0.90 5.22
N VAL A 64 -10.92 -1.01 6.13
CA VAL A 64 -9.63 -1.65 5.84
C VAL A 64 -9.83 -3.13 5.54
N ALA A 65 -10.65 -3.82 6.33
CA ALA A 65 -10.97 -5.23 6.11
C ALA A 65 -11.63 -5.48 4.74
N ALA A 66 -12.58 -4.62 4.35
CA ALA A 66 -13.26 -4.72 3.07
C ALA A 66 -12.31 -4.42 1.89
N VAL A 67 -11.48 -3.40 2.00
CA VAL A 67 -10.49 -3.07 0.96
C VAL A 67 -9.46 -4.19 0.83
N ALA A 68 -8.89 -4.66 1.93
CA ALA A 68 -7.90 -5.73 1.93
C ALA A 68 -8.45 -7.03 1.33
N GLY A 69 -9.69 -7.39 1.66
CA GLY A 69 -10.37 -8.55 1.06
C GLY A 69 -10.46 -8.43 -0.46
N GLU A 70 -10.94 -7.29 -0.95
CA GLU A 70 -11.05 -7.05 -2.40
C GLU A 70 -9.68 -7.02 -3.09
N VAL A 71 -8.64 -6.49 -2.45
CA VAL A 71 -7.28 -6.54 -3.01
C VAL A 71 -6.80 -7.97 -3.14
N VAL A 72 -6.95 -8.79 -2.11
CA VAL A 72 -6.58 -10.21 -2.12
C VAL A 72 -7.38 -10.97 -3.18
N ASP A 73 -8.68 -10.68 -3.33
CA ASP A 73 -9.52 -11.32 -4.35
C ASP A 73 -9.07 -10.98 -5.79
N ARG A 74 -8.58 -9.76 -6.03
CA ARG A 74 -8.13 -9.29 -7.35
C ARG A 74 -6.69 -9.71 -7.67
N VAL A 75 -5.81 -9.60 -6.70
CA VAL A 75 -4.37 -9.74 -6.86
C VAL A 75 -3.90 -11.17 -6.56
N GLY A 76 -4.66 -11.91 -5.75
CA GLY A 76 -4.32 -13.23 -5.26
C GLY A 76 -3.82 -13.19 -3.81
N ASP A 77 -4.12 -14.25 -3.06
CA ASP A 77 -3.72 -14.35 -1.66
C ASP A 77 -2.23 -14.74 -1.55
N PRO A 78 -1.35 -13.88 -1.02
CA PRO A 78 0.06 -14.20 -0.84
C PRO A 78 0.27 -15.40 0.10
N GLU A 79 -0.65 -15.65 1.03
CA GLU A 79 -0.59 -16.81 1.95
C GLU A 79 -0.82 -18.14 1.24
N THR A 80 -1.39 -18.12 0.04
CA THR A 80 -1.58 -19.33 -0.79
C THR A 80 -0.33 -19.70 -1.60
N GLY A 81 0.77 -18.95 -1.45
CA GLY A 81 2.05 -19.22 -2.11
C GLY A 81 2.13 -18.71 -3.55
N ALA A 82 1.25 -17.78 -3.95
CA ALA A 82 1.33 -17.13 -5.25
C ALA A 82 2.56 -16.19 -5.31
N GLU A 83 3.58 -16.54 -6.09
CA GLU A 83 4.65 -15.62 -6.45
C GLU A 83 4.08 -14.54 -7.37
N LEU A 84 3.77 -13.38 -6.82
CA LEU A 84 3.30 -12.25 -7.61
C LEU A 84 4.48 -11.59 -8.33
N PRO A 85 4.35 -11.32 -9.64
CA PRO A 85 5.42 -10.74 -10.41
C PRO A 85 5.78 -9.36 -9.87
N VAL A 86 7.07 -9.14 -9.69
CA VAL A 86 7.62 -7.86 -9.29
C VAL A 86 7.42 -6.85 -10.41
N ILE A 87 6.47 -5.92 -10.24
CA ILE A 87 6.18 -4.89 -11.24
C ILE A 87 7.28 -3.83 -11.21
N THR A 88 7.93 -3.62 -12.37
CA THR A 88 8.92 -2.55 -12.54
C THR A 88 8.30 -1.40 -13.31
N PRO A 89 8.07 -0.24 -12.66
CA PRO A 89 7.62 0.96 -13.37
C PRO A 89 8.68 1.41 -14.37
N GLN A 90 8.25 1.85 -15.55
CA GLN A 90 9.16 2.45 -16.54
C GLN A 90 9.69 3.81 -16.06
N ASP A 91 8.90 4.55 -15.27
CA ASP A 91 9.29 5.80 -14.63
C ASP A 91 8.92 5.76 -13.14
N PRO A 92 9.87 5.39 -12.25
CA PRO A 92 9.66 5.36 -10.81
C PRO A 92 9.21 6.70 -10.22
N LYS A 93 9.72 7.83 -10.74
CA LYS A 93 9.39 9.15 -10.21
C LYS A 93 7.95 9.53 -10.56
N ALA A 94 7.55 9.34 -11.82
CA ALA A 94 6.18 9.59 -12.24
C ALA A 94 5.19 8.70 -11.49
N MET A 95 5.55 7.43 -11.25
CA MET A 95 4.75 6.52 -10.43
C MET A 95 4.58 7.05 -9.00
N ILE A 96 5.68 7.45 -8.34
CA ILE A 96 5.62 7.96 -6.96
C ILE A 96 4.71 9.19 -6.86
N GLU A 97 4.83 10.15 -7.79
CA GLU A 97 3.96 11.34 -7.79
C GLU A 97 2.49 10.99 -8.06
N ASP A 98 2.20 10.05 -8.97
CA ASP A 98 0.83 9.57 -9.23
C ASP A 98 0.23 8.90 -8.00
N VAL A 99 1.00 8.07 -7.29
CA VAL A 99 0.56 7.41 -6.06
C VAL A 99 0.30 8.42 -4.94
N LEU A 100 1.17 9.42 -4.77
CA LEU A 100 0.93 10.49 -3.80
C LEU A 100 -0.34 11.29 -4.15
N ALA A 101 -0.56 11.63 -5.43
CA ALA A 101 -1.77 12.33 -5.85
C ALA A 101 -3.04 11.50 -5.57
N ARG A 102 -3.02 10.19 -5.87
CA ARG A 102 -4.11 9.25 -5.56
C ARG A 102 -4.34 9.09 -4.06
N ALA A 103 -3.27 9.08 -3.27
CA ALA A 103 -3.35 9.03 -1.81
C ALA A 103 -4.07 10.26 -1.24
N GLY A 104 -3.75 11.45 -1.75
CA GLY A 104 -4.45 12.68 -1.37
C GLY A 104 -5.94 12.66 -1.77
N GLN A 105 -6.24 12.19 -2.99
CA GLN A 105 -7.62 12.03 -3.45
C GLN A 105 -8.41 11.05 -2.58
N ALA A 106 -7.82 9.91 -2.23
CA ALA A 106 -8.42 8.92 -1.34
C ALA A 106 -8.63 9.48 0.06
N SER A 107 -7.66 10.22 0.62
CA SER A 107 -7.79 10.87 1.92
C SER A 107 -8.95 11.87 1.94
N ALA A 108 -9.01 12.77 0.96
CA ALA A 108 -10.07 13.77 0.84
C ALA A 108 -11.45 13.12 0.64
N LEU A 109 -11.52 12.03 -0.15
CA LEU A 109 -12.74 11.24 -0.32
C LEU A 109 -13.19 10.63 1.01
N LEU A 110 -12.29 9.99 1.74
CA LEU A 110 -12.62 9.35 3.01
C LEU A 110 -13.04 10.37 4.07
N ALA A 111 -12.32 11.50 4.18
CA ALA A 111 -12.69 12.59 5.08
C ALA A 111 -14.10 13.16 4.80
N ALA A 112 -14.56 13.12 3.54
CA ALA A 112 -15.88 13.60 3.16
C ALA A 112 -17.01 12.57 3.33
N ARG A 113 -16.70 11.27 3.38
CA ARG A 113 -17.69 10.17 3.25
C ARG A 113 -17.77 9.24 4.45
N VAL A 114 -16.67 9.04 5.16
CA VAL A 114 -16.58 8.08 6.26
C VAL A 114 -16.19 8.76 7.57
N ASP A 115 -16.38 8.03 8.68
CA ASP A 115 -15.96 8.48 9.99
C ASP A 115 -14.43 8.64 10.08
N GLU A 116 -13.98 9.61 10.87
CA GLU A 116 -12.56 9.94 11.06
C GLU A 116 -11.76 8.73 11.59
N GLY A 117 -12.37 7.85 12.38
CA GLY A 117 -11.74 6.61 12.83
C GLY A 117 -11.49 5.62 11.68
N GLN A 118 -12.39 5.54 10.70
CA GLN A 118 -12.21 4.72 9.50
C GLN A 118 -11.18 5.32 8.55
N ALA A 119 -11.28 6.63 8.30
CA ALA A 119 -10.32 7.36 7.48
C ALA A 119 -8.91 7.30 8.09
N GLY A 120 -8.79 7.51 9.40
CA GLY A 120 -7.54 7.38 10.15
C GLY A 120 -6.93 5.98 10.07
N ALA A 121 -7.73 4.94 10.27
CA ALA A 121 -7.26 3.56 10.16
C ALA A 121 -6.76 3.22 8.75
N TYR A 122 -7.47 3.68 7.70
CA TYR A 122 -7.05 3.47 6.32
C TYR A 122 -5.73 4.19 5.99
N ARG A 123 -5.59 5.45 6.41
CA ARG A 123 -4.34 6.23 6.23
C ARG A 123 -3.17 5.58 6.95
N HIS A 124 -3.37 5.16 8.21
CA HIS A 124 -2.34 4.48 8.99
C HIS A 124 -1.90 3.18 8.31
N TRP A 125 -2.86 2.39 7.83
CA TRP A 125 -2.58 1.13 7.13
C TRP A 125 -1.76 1.34 5.84
N LEU A 126 -2.03 2.38 5.05
CA LEU A 126 -1.20 2.70 3.87
C LEU A 126 0.23 3.06 4.23
N VAL A 127 0.44 3.80 5.33
CA VAL A 127 1.78 4.14 5.81
C VAL A 127 2.50 2.88 6.31
N ASP A 128 1.80 2.01 7.05
CA ASP A 128 2.37 0.74 7.54
C ASP A 128 2.78 -0.18 6.38
N ILE A 129 1.98 -0.30 5.31
CA ILE A 129 2.38 -1.02 4.09
C ILE A 129 3.70 -0.48 3.54
N ALA A 130 3.82 0.85 3.42
CA ALA A 130 5.06 1.45 2.93
C ALA A 130 6.24 1.13 3.87
N GLU A 131 6.05 1.21 5.18
CA GLU A 131 7.07 0.90 6.20
C GLU A 131 7.54 -0.56 6.17
N GLN A 132 6.62 -1.52 6.03
CA GLN A 132 6.99 -2.94 5.94
C GLN A 132 7.76 -3.24 4.65
N VAL A 133 7.38 -2.62 3.53
CA VAL A 133 8.09 -2.76 2.26
C VAL A 133 9.52 -2.27 2.39
N VAL A 134 9.75 -1.03 2.84
CA VAL A 134 11.12 -0.50 2.96
C VAL A 134 11.92 -1.14 4.10
N GLY A 135 11.25 -1.68 5.13
CA GLY A 135 11.88 -2.39 6.23
C GLY A 135 12.41 -3.78 5.85
N ALA A 136 11.68 -4.52 5.00
CA ALA A 136 11.99 -5.91 4.67
C ALA A 136 13.32 -6.09 3.92
N ALA A 137 13.72 -5.09 3.12
CA ALA A 137 15.02 -5.04 2.43
C ALA A 137 16.22 -5.11 3.41
N SER A 138 16.06 -4.50 4.59
CA SER A 138 17.13 -4.36 5.59
C SER A 138 17.52 -5.69 6.25
N THR A 139 16.63 -6.69 6.23
CA THR A 139 16.82 -7.99 6.90
C THR A 139 17.52 -9.06 6.06
N GLY A 140 17.74 -8.83 4.76
CA GLY A 140 18.39 -9.79 3.85
C GLY A 140 19.93 -9.83 3.90
N GLY A 141 20.56 -8.98 4.72
CA GLY A 141 22.01 -8.77 4.78
C GLY A 141 22.79 -9.79 5.60
N ILE A 142 22.67 -11.09 5.31
CA ILE A 142 23.57 -12.13 5.85
C ILE A 142 24.53 -12.66 4.78
N LEU A 143 25.38 -11.79 4.21
CA LEU A 143 26.70 -12.14 3.65
C LEU A 143 27.45 -10.86 3.16
N GLY A 144 28.04 -10.13 4.11
CA GLY A 144 29.42 -9.66 3.91
C GLY A 144 29.70 -8.27 3.34
N LEU A 145 28.72 -7.40 3.04
CA LEU A 145 28.96 -5.98 2.75
C LEU A 145 27.75 -5.16 3.22
N GLY A 146 27.92 -4.35 4.26
CA GLY A 146 26.86 -3.52 4.84
C GLY A 146 26.19 -2.62 3.81
N GLY A 147 24.87 -2.76 3.68
CA GLY A 147 23.99 -1.74 3.14
C GLY A 147 23.07 -1.31 4.26
N ASP A 148 23.22 -0.07 4.71
CA ASP A 148 22.54 0.52 5.85
C ASP A 148 21.01 0.49 5.72
N ALA A 149 20.36 0.59 6.88
CA ALA A 149 18.95 0.87 7.11
C ALA A 149 18.28 1.74 6.03
N VAL A 150 16.95 1.58 5.87
CA VAL A 150 16.01 2.43 5.10
C VAL A 150 16.66 3.70 4.54
N THR A 151 16.75 3.87 3.23
CA THR A 151 17.51 4.98 2.66
C THR A 151 16.82 6.33 2.86
N ASP A 152 17.53 7.41 2.54
CA ASP A 152 16.94 8.74 2.52
C ASP A 152 15.81 8.89 1.51
N SER A 153 15.83 8.15 0.40
CA SER A 153 14.77 8.20 -0.63
C SER A 153 13.50 7.50 -0.14
N GLU A 154 13.65 6.35 0.50
CA GLU A 154 12.56 5.60 1.13
C GLU A 154 11.92 6.38 2.27
N ARG A 155 12.73 6.95 3.17
CA ARG A 155 12.24 7.84 4.24
C ARG A 155 11.45 9.01 3.67
N ARG A 156 11.97 9.69 2.64
CA ARG A 156 11.29 10.81 1.98
C ARG A 156 9.96 10.39 1.37
N PHE A 157 9.89 9.21 0.73
CA PHE A 157 8.63 8.71 0.17
C PHE A 157 7.59 8.52 1.28
N ARG A 158 7.95 7.82 2.36
CA ARG A 158 7.07 7.60 3.50
C ARG A 158 6.61 8.90 4.14
N ASP A 159 7.54 9.83 4.38
CA ASP A 159 7.22 11.10 5.02
C ASP A 159 6.28 11.95 4.13
N ARG A 160 6.47 11.93 2.80
CA ARG A 160 5.55 12.56 1.84
C ARG A 160 4.19 11.89 1.81
N LEU A 161 4.15 10.55 1.82
CA LEU A 161 2.89 9.80 1.87
C LEU A 161 2.11 10.13 3.14
N SER A 162 2.77 10.11 4.30
CA SER A 162 2.18 10.49 5.58
C SER A 162 1.68 11.93 5.56
N HIS A 163 2.46 12.87 5.01
CA HIS A 163 2.03 14.26 4.90
C HIS A 163 0.77 14.42 4.05
N VAL A 164 0.74 13.82 2.86
CA VAL A 164 -0.41 13.91 1.94
C VAL A 164 -1.67 13.25 2.50
N LEU A 165 -1.54 12.18 3.29
CA LEU A 165 -2.68 11.54 3.93
C LEU A 165 -3.25 12.38 5.09
N ASN A 166 -2.46 13.27 5.69
CA ASN A 166 -2.86 14.08 6.85
C ASN A 166 -3.18 15.55 6.52
N ASP A 167 -3.13 15.94 5.25
CA ASP A 167 -3.50 17.27 4.75
C ASP A 167 -5.02 17.35 4.50
#